data_AF-A0A0Z8UGF8-F1
#
_entry.id   AF-A0A0Z8UGF8-F1
#
_cell.length_a   1.000
_cell.length_b   1.000
_cell.length_c   1.000
_cell.angle_alpha   90.00
_cell.angle_beta   90.00
_cell.angle_gamma   90.00
#
_symmetry.space_group_name_H-M   'P 1'
#
loop_
_entity.id
_entity.type
_entity.pdbx_description
1 polymer ?
#
loop_
_entity_poly.entity_id
_entity_poly.type
_entity_poly.pdbx_seq_one_letter_code
_entity_poly.pdbx_strand_id
1 'polypeptide(L)'
;MNDYKAKQELITLSEEIRQHTLWGLIPEMAKWDCTELGAYLPAISLPAFIYSLTVKNGVMSYAVTCFEQFTKHTEIYEINATLWEFMVKLQAVIDSQTEKEFRQNLLEVLCMEVCFVSEWDD
;
A
#
# COMPACT_ATOMS: atom_id res chain seq x y z
N MET A 1 9.77 -16.28 7.45
CA MET A 1 10.68 -15.22 6.97
C MET A 1 10.91 -14.25 8.13
N ASN A 2 12.10 -13.67 8.29
CA ASN A 2 12.30 -12.63 9.32
C ASN A 2 11.88 -11.25 8.76
N ASP A 3 11.56 -10.32 9.67
CA ASP A 3 11.00 -9.01 9.30
C ASP A 3 11.94 -8.18 8.40
N TYR A 4 13.25 -8.28 8.60
CA TYR A 4 14.24 -7.61 7.76
C TYR A 4 14.19 -8.10 6.31
N LYS A 5 14.19 -9.43 6.11
CA LYS A 5 14.12 -10.03 4.77
C LYS A 5 12.80 -9.71 4.10
N ALA A 6 11.70 -9.79 4.84
CA ALA A 6 10.38 -9.38 4.37
C ALA A 6 10.37 -7.93 3.84
N LYS A 7 10.95 -7.01 4.61
CA LYS A 7 11.04 -5.60 4.20
C LYS A 7 11.88 -5.41 2.95
N GLN A 8 13.01 -6.13 2.81
CA GLN A 8 13.84 -6.07 1.61
C GLN A 8 13.11 -6.58 0.37
N GLU A 9 12.36 -7.69 0.48
CA GLU A 9 11.58 -8.22 -0.64
C GLU A 9 10.47 -7.25 -1.07
N LEU A 10 9.78 -6.60 -0.13
CA LEU A 10 8.82 -5.53 -0.44
C LEU A 10 9.47 -4.35 -1.16
N ILE A 11 10.68 -3.94 -0.74
CA ILE A 11 11.43 -2.87 -1.39
C ILE A 11 11.79 -3.25 -2.83
N THR A 12 12.21 -4.50 -3.07
CA THR A 12 12.50 -4.97 -4.43
C THR A 12 11.25 -4.93 -5.31
N LEU A 13 10.12 -5.46 -4.84
CA LEU A 13 8.84 -5.39 -5.56
C LEU A 13 8.43 -3.94 -5.85
N SER A 14 8.62 -3.04 -4.88
CA SER A 14 8.33 -1.62 -5.06
C SER A 14 9.14 -0.98 -6.19
N GLU A 15 10.44 -1.26 -6.29
CA GLU A 15 11.25 -0.73 -7.38
C GLU A 15 10.83 -1.30 -8.74
N GLU A 16 10.46 -2.58 -8.80
CA GLU A 16 9.96 -3.20 -10.04
C GLU A 16 8.63 -2.57 -10.47
N ILE A 17 7.66 -2.43 -9.56
CA ILE A 17 6.38 -1.76 -9.84
C ILE A 17 6.62 -0.31 -10.30
N ARG A 18 7.55 0.42 -9.67
CA ARG A 18 7.89 1.80 -10.05
C ARG A 18 8.36 1.91 -11.51
N GLN A 19 9.03 0.89 -12.06
CA GLN A 19 9.48 0.89 -13.47
C GLN A 19 8.39 0.50 -14.47
N HIS A 20 7.20 0.11 -14.02
CA HIS A 20 6.12 -0.33 -14.91
C HIS A 20 5.68 0.79 -15.87
N THR A 21 5.47 0.49 -17.15
CA THR A 21 5.17 1.50 -18.17
C THR A 21 3.69 1.91 -18.24
N LEU A 22 2.82 1.27 -17.45
CA LEU A 22 1.36 1.40 -17.50
C LEU A 22 0.81 2.36 -16.43
N TRP A 23 1.67 3.07 -15.70
CA TRP A 23 1.27 4.04 -14.67
C TRP A 23 0.38 5.18 -15.15
N GLY A 24 0.39 5.53 -16.44
CA GLY A 24 -0.48 6.58 -17.00
C GLY A 24 -1.97 6.24 -16.97
N LEU A 25 -2.34 5.06 -16.49
CA LEU A 25 -3.65 4.44 -16.64
C LEU A 25 -4.27 4.06 -15.29
N ILE A 26 -3.99 4.89 -14.27
CA ILE A 26 -4.52 4.79 -12.91
C ILE A 26 -6.05 4.56 -12.97
N PRO A 27 -6.60 3.58 -12.23
CA PRO A 27 -8.05 3.40 -12.17
C PRO A 27 -8.74 4.72 -11.84
N GLU A 28 -9.86 5.02 -12.50
CA GLU A 28 -10.71 6.15 -12.10
C GLU A 28 -10.94 6.07 -10.60
N MET A 29 -10.80 7.21 -9.90
CA MET A 29 -10.87 7.24 -8.44
C MET A 29 -12.21 6.63 -7.99
N ALA A 30 -12.14 5.38 -7.54
CA ALA A 30 -13.24 4.74 -6.86
C ALA A 30 -13.54 5.56 -5.60
N LYS A 31 -14.81 5.59 -5.19
CA LYS A 31 -15.12 6.05 -3.84
C LYS A 31 -14.63 4.97 -2.89
N TRP A 32 -13.45 5.19 -2.32
CA TRP A 32 -12.85 4.29 -1.34
C TRP A 32 -13.63 4.37 -0.04
N ASP A 33 -13.84 3.22 0.60
CA ASP A 33 -14.23 3.17 2.00
C ASP A 33 -13.02 3.49 2.89
N CYS A 34 -13.21 4.06 4.08
CA CYS A 34 -12.10 4.32 5.00
C CYS A 34 -11.48 3.02 5.53
N THR A 35 -12.09 1.86 5.31
CA THR A 35 -11.46 0.56 5.58
C THR A 35 -10.60 0.05 4.43
N GLU A 36 -10.45 0.77 3.32
CA GLU A 36 -9.66 0.35 2.16
C GLU A 36 -8.35 1.14 2.05
N LEU A 37 -7.29 0.46 1.62
CA LEU A 37 -5.97 1.05 1.45
C LEU A 37 -5.97 2.27 0.49
N GLY A 38 -6.79 2.22 -0.57
CA GLY A 38 -6.95 3.29 -1.55
C GLY A 38 -7.48 4.61 -0.97
N ALA A 39 -8.10 4.60 0.20
CA ALA A 39 -8.52 5.82 0.90
C ALA A 39 -7.32 6.64 1.42
N TYR A 40 -6.18 5.99 1.66
CA TYR A 40 -5.02 6.60 2.32
C TYR A 40 -3.84 6.86 1.38
N LEU A 41 -3.87 6.30 0.17
CA LEU A 41 -2.83 6.59 -0.82
C LEU A 41 -3.37 6.73 -2.25
N PRO A 42 -2.96 7.78 -2.98
CA PRO A 42 -3.13 7.81 -4.42
C PRO A 42 -2.42 6.61 -5.07
N ALA A 43 -3.05 5.97 -6.05
CA ALA A 43 -2.51 4.76 -6.68
C ALA A 43 -1.06 4.92 -7.18
N ILE A 44 -0.73 6.09 -7.75
CA ILE A 44 0.62 6.42 -8.24
C ILE A 44 1.68 6.43 -7.14
N SER A 45 1.26 6.62 -5.89
CA SER A 45 2.11 6.64 -4.71
C SER A 45 2.36 5.25 -4.14
N LEU A 46 1.78 4.18 -4.69
CA LEU A 46 1.94 2.81 -4.20
C LEU A 46 3.42 2.40 -4.02
N PRO A 47 4.36 2.66 -4.95
CA PRO A 47 5.76 2.34 -4.71
C PRO A 47 6.33 3.09 -3.49
N ALA A 48 6.10 4.39 -3.40
CA ALA A 48 6.58 5.18 -2.25
C ALA A 48 5.93 4.74 -0.93
N PHE A 49 4.68 4.29 -0.97
CA PHE A 49 3.98 3.75 0.18
C PHE A 49 4.58 2.42 0.66
N ILE A 50 4.97 1.51 -0.23
CA ILE A 50 5.60 0.24 0.17
C ILE A 50 6.90 0.49 0.97
N TYR A 51 7.62 1.58 0.65
CA TYR A 51 8.78 2.02 1.44
C TYR A 51 8.43 2.47 2.85
N SER A 52 7.25 3.07 3.09
CA SER A 52 6.85 3.52 4.43
C SER A 52 6.33 2.41 5.33
N LEU A 53 5.98 1.23 4.77
CA LEU A 53 5.48 0.10 5.57
C LEU A 53 6.48 -0.36 6.64
N THR A 54 6.01 -0.54 7.87
CA THR A 54 6.73 -1.28 8.90
C THR A 54 6.27 -2.73 8.87
N VAL A 55 7.21 -3.67 8.85
CA VAL A 55 6.91 -5.11 8.96
C VAL A 55 7.40 -5.61 10.30
N LYS A 56 6.50 -6.17 11.10
CA LYS A 56 6.84 -6.75 12.40
C LYS A 56 6.03 -8.01 12.65
N ASN A 57 6.70 -9.13 12.91
CA ASN A 57 6.07 -10.44 13.05
C ASN A 57 5.11 -10.79 11.89
N GLY A 58 5.45 -10.37 10.67
CA GLY A 58 4.62 -10.57 9.47
C GLY A 58 3.41 -9.63 9.34
N VAL A 59 3.16 -8.76 10.30
CA VAL A 59 2.14 -7.70 10.23
C VAL A 59 2.72 -6.48 9.53
N MET A 60 1.95 -5.90 8.61
CA MET A 60 2.32 -4.70 7.85
C MET A 60 1.53 -3.51 8.37
N SER A 61 2.25 -2.48 8.84
CA SER A 61 1.65 -1.26 9.39
C SER A 61 2.20 0.00 8.70
N TYR A 62 1.43 1.07 8.72
CA TYR A 62 1.85 2.39 8.26
C TYR A 62 1.24 3.49 9.11
N ALA A 63 1.90 4.66 9.08
CA ALA A 63 1.42 5.86 9.74
C ALA A 63 0.80 6.82 8.71
N VAL A 64 -0.35 7.38 9.06
CA VAL A 64 -0.97 8.50 8.35
C VAL A 64 -0.86 9.71 9.27
N THR A 65 -0.20 10.77 8.81
CA THR A 65 -0.07 12.01 9.57
C THR A 65 -0.83 13.11 8.87
N CYS A 66 -1.77 13.73 9.58
CA CYS A 66 -2.46 14.94 9.16
C CYS A 66 -2.11 16.10 10.10
N PHE A 67 -2.24 17.32 9.59
CA PHE A 67 -2.00 18.53 10.34
C PHE A 67 -3.31 19.29 10.46
N GLU A 68 -3.83 19.41 11.67
CA GLU A 68 -4.98 20.25 11.98
C GLU A 68 -4.49 21.53 12.64
N GLN A 69 -4.52 22.63 11.89
CA GLN A 69 -4.01 23.96 12.29
C GLN A 69 -2.51 23.93 12.63
N PHE A 70 -2.17 23.54 13.86
CA PHE A 70 -0.80 23.44 14.40
C PHE A 70 -0.57 22.15 15.20
N THR A 71 -1.58 21.29 15.32
CA THR A 71 -1.49 19.99 15.98
C THR A 71 -1.22 18.93 14.94
N LYS A 72 -0.26 18.06 15.21
CA LYS A 72 0.08 16.94 14.34
C LYS A 72 -0.65 15.71 14.86
N HIS A 73 -1.64 15.26 14.12
CA HIS A 73 -2.38 14.04 14.41
C HIS A 73 -1.79 12.88 13.60
N THR A 74 -1.45 11.78 14.26
CA THR A 74 -0.90 10.58 13.61
C THR A 74 -1.72 9.37 13.96
N GLU A 75 -2.21 8.68 12.94
CA GLU A 75 -2.94 7.42 13.02
C GLU A 75 -2.05 6.28 12.51
N ILE A 76 -2.13 5.12 13.16
CA ILE A 76 -1.48 3.89 12.72
C ILE A 76 -2.52 2.92 12.20
N TYR A 77 -2.28 2.41 11.00
CA TYR A 77 -3.09 1.40 10.35
C TYR A 77 -2.27 0.16 10.09
N GLU A 78 -2.95 -0.99 10.10
CA GLU A 78 -2.43 -2.27 9.66
C GLU A 78 -3.16 -2.73 8.41
N ILE A 79 -2.43 -3.30 7.44
CA ILE A 79 -3.04 -3.96 6.30
C ILE A 79 -3.58 -5.31 6.79
N ASN A 80 -4.88 -5.52 6.64
CA ASN A 80 -5.59 -6.73 7.03
C ASN A 80 -5.36 -7.85 6.01
N ALA A 81 -4.10 -8.22 5.82
CA ALA A 81 -3.67 -9.33 4.99
C ALA A 81 -2.33 -9.85 5.48
N THR A 82 -2.04 -11.10 5.15
CA THR A 82 -0.70 -11.63 5.37
C THR A 82 0.30 -10.96 4.42
N LEU A 83 1.56 -10.87 4.86
CA LEU A 83 2.64 -10.39 4.01
C LEU A 83 2.70 -11.11 2.65
N TRP A 84 2.46 -12.43 2.65
CA TRP A 84 2.47 -13.23 1.43
C TRP A 84 1.35 -12.82 0.47
N GLU A 85 0.12 -12.66 0.95
CA GLU A 85 -1.00 -12.20 0.11
C GLU A 85 -0.75 -10.83 -0.49
N PHE A 86 -0.18 -9.90 0.29
CA PHE A 86 0.20 -8.59 -0.20
C PHE A 86 1.26 -8.68 -1.31
N MET A 87 2.33 -9.45 -1.08
CA MET A 87 3.39 -9.65 -2.08
C MET A 87 2.88 -10.32 -3.37
N VAL A 88 1.97 -11.28 -3.28
CA VAL A 88 1.37 -11.93 -4.45
C VAL A 88 0.57 -10.93 -5.28
N LYS A 89 -0.19 -10.05 -4.65
CA LYS A 89 -0.93 -8.99 -5.35
C LYS A 89 0.00 -7.96 -5.99
N LEU A 90 1.08 -7.58 -5.30
CA LEU A 90 2.13 -6.73 -5.87
C LEU A 90 2.79 -7.38 -7.10
N GLN A 91 3.11 -8.67 -7.02
CA GLN A 91 3.68 -9.41 -8.15
C GLN A 91 2.72 -9.46 -9.34
N ALA A 92 1.41 -9.63 -9.10
CA ALA A 92 0.42 -9.58 -10.18
C ALA A 92 0.39 -8.21 -10.89
N VAL A 93 0.63 -7.11 -10.18
CA VAL A 93 0.79 -5.78 -10.81
C VAL A 93 2.04 -5.75 -11.70
N ILE A 94 3.17 -6.30 -11.23
CA ILE A 94 4.43 -6.36 -12.00
C ILE A 94 4.27 -7.20 -13.26
N ASP A 95 3.60 -8.35 -13.14
CA ASP A 95 3.45 -9.32 -14.22
C ASP A 95 2.36 -8.94 -15.24
N SER A 96 1.70 -7.79 -15.04
CA SER A 96 0.60 -7.33 -15.90
C SER A 96 1.10 -6.98 -17.30
N GLN A 97 0.52 -7.62 -18.32
CA GLN A 97 0.93 -7.41 -19.71
C GLN A 97 0.02 -6.44 -20.44
N THR A 98 -1.23 -6.32 -19.99
CA THR A 98 -2.24 -5.44 -20.57
C THR A 98 -2.65 -4.34 -19.60
N GLU A 99 -3.12 -3.22 -20.14
CA GLU A 99 -3.71 -2.13 -19.35
C GLU A 99 -4.83 -2.63 -18.43
N LYS A 100 -5.70 -3.50 -18.95
CA LYS A 100 -6.84 -4.03 -18.21
C LYS A 100 -6.39 -4.85 -17.00
N GLU A 101 -5.39 -5.71 -17.18
CA GLU A 101 -4.79 -6.49 -16.09
C GLU A 101 -4.12 -5.58 -15.07
N PHE A 102 -3.30 -4.63 -15.52
CA PHE A 102 -2.61 -3.70 -14.63
C PHE A 102 -3.61 -2.93 -13.77
N ARG A 103 -4.67 -2.39 -14.37
CA ARG A 103 -5.71 -1.66 -13.63
C ARG A 103 -6.43 -2.56 -12.63
N GLN A 104 -6.78 -3.78 -13.01
CA GLN A 104 -7.47 -4.72 -12.13
C GLN A 104 -6.59 -5.15 -10.95
N ASN A 105 -5.34 -5.51 -11.22
CA ASN A 105 -4.39 -5.94 -10.20
C ASN A 105 -4.01 -4.79 -9.26
N LEU A 106 -3.87 -3.57 -9.79
CA LEU A 106 -3.65 -2.38 -8.98
C LEU A 106 -4.87 -2.09 -8.08
N LEU A 107 -6.09 -2.19 -8.62
CA LEU A 107 -7.31 -2.05 -7.85
C LEU A 107 -7.40 -3.09 -6.72
N GLU A 108 -6.99 -4.33 -7.00
CA GLU A 108 -6.95 -5.39 -6.00
C GLU A 108 -5.99 -5.16 -4.83
N VAL A 109 -4.91 -4.39 -5.05
CA VAL A 109 -4.02 -3.92 -3.98
C VAL A 109 -4.68 -2.78 -3.20
N LEU A 110 -5.30 -1.82 -3.89
CA LEU A 110 -5.92 -0.65 -3.28
C LEU A 110 -7.20 -0.99 -2.50
N CYS A 111 -7.94 -2.03 -2.89
CA CYS A 111 -9.10 -2.54 -2.15
C CYS A 111 -8.72 -3.43 -0.96
N MET A 112 -7.43 -3.59 -0.63
CA MET A 112 -7.05 -4.36 0.55
C MET A 112 -7.54 -3.65 1.81
N GLU A 113 -8.16 -4.44 2.68
CA GLU A 113 -8.68 -3.94 3.94
C GLU A 113 -7.55 -3.45 4.84
N VAL A 114 -7.83 -2.38 5.58
CA VAL A 114 -6.95 -1.84 6.60
C VAL A 114 -7.71 -1.70 7.92
N CYS A 115 -7.00 -1.83 9.02
CA CYS A 115 -7.53 -1.71 10.36
C CYS A 115 -6.83 -0.57 11.10
N PHE A 116 -7.61 0.31 11.70
CA PHE A 116 -7.10 1.29 12.66
C PHE A 116 -6.55 0.58 13.90
N VAL A 117 -5.37 0.99 14.35
CA VAL A 117 -4.70 0.42 15.53
C VAL A 117 -4.64 1.41 16.68
N SER A 118 -4.17 2.63 16.41
CA SER A 118 -3.97 3.65 17.43
C SER A 118 -3.79 5.02 16.81
N GLU A 119 -4.05 6.07 17.58
CA GLU A 119 -3.78 7.45 17.23
C GLU A 119 -3.03 8.18 18.36
N TRP A 120 -2.32 9.26 18.01
CA TRP A 120 -1.78 10.20 18.98
C TRP A 120 -1.66 11.61 18.38
N ASP A 121 -1.76 12.61 19.26
CA ASP A 121 -1.55 14.02 18.95
C ASP A 121 -0.20 14.50 19.49
N ASP A 122 0.58 15.14 18.64
CA ASP A 122 1.80 15.91 19.00
C ASP A 122 1.53 17.43 18.99
#